data_AF-A0A4R6V4L8-F1
#
_entry.id   AF-A0A4R6V4L8-F1
#
_cell.length_a   1.000
_cell.length_b   1.000
_cell.length_c   1.000
_cell.angle_alpha   90.00
_cell.angle_beta   90.00
_cell.angle_gamma   90.00
#
_symmetry.space_group_name_H-M   'P 1'
#
loop_
_entity.id
_entity.type
_entity.pdbx_description
1 polymer ?
#
loop_
_entity_poly.entity_id
_entity_poly.type
_entity_poly.pdbx_seq_one_letter_code
_entity_poly.pdbx_strand_id
1 'polypeptide(L)'
;MPVNNPPPLRPPAAARSQLLSDLAGRVRALGGVALLALADGEHPVLYVRSQDRTVPVVLVQGVTGGWWFIWGRSGWADSSQVDRVAATLAAPTPAPGPGPACPDGVPASGRHASLKAVA
;
A
#
# COMPACT_ATOMS: atom_id res chain seq x y z
N MET A 1 -6.30 -16.45 -39.40
CA MET A 1 -5.04 -16.78 -38.68
C MET A 1 -5.21 -16.31 -37.24
N PRO A 2 -5.18 -17.19 -36.22
CA PRO A 2 -5.20 -16.70 -34.84
C PRO A 2 -3.86 -15.99 -34.57
N VAL A 3 -3.94 -14.73 -34.10
CA VAL A 3 -2.79 -14.03 -33.53
C VAL A 3 -2.38 -14.82 -32.29
N ASN A 4 -1.27 -15.54 -32.40
CA ASN A 4 -0.63 -16.19 -31.28
C ASN A 4 0.10 -15.09 -30.49
N ASN A 5 -0.61 -14.39 -29.61
CA ASN A 5 0.02 -13.47 -28.67
C ASN A 5 0.72 -14.34 -27.62
N PRO A 6 2.06 -14.36 -27.54
CA PRO A 6 2.71 -15.05 -26.43
C PRO A 6 2.21 -14.43 -25.12
N PRO A 7 1.94 -15.23 -24.07
CA PRO A 7 1.56 -14.69 -22.78
C PRO A 7 2.64 -13.69 -22.34
N PRO A 8 2.27 -12.54 -21.75
CA PRO A 8 3.26 -11.60 -21.25
C PRO A 8 4.18 -12.36 -20.29
N LEU A 9 5.49 -12.25 -20.53
CA LEU A 9 6.53 -12.91 -19.75
C LEU A 9 6.38 -12.50 -18.28
N ARG A 10 5.68 -13.32 -17.48
CA ARG A 10 5.63 -13.13 -16.04
C ARG A 10 7.09 -13.16 -15.56
N PRO A 11 7.53 -12.22 -14.72
CA PRO A 11 8.81 -12.35 -14.08
C PRO A 11 8.78 -13.60 -13.21
N PRO A 12 9.94 -14.24 -12.99
CA PRO A 12 10.05 -15.29 -12.00
C PRO A 12 9.51 -14.76 -10.66
N ALA A 13 8.69 -15.56 -9.96
CA ALA A 13 8.16 -15.19 -8.64
C ALA A 13 9.28 -14.71 -7.69
N ALA A 14 10.49 -15.25 -7.85
CA ALA A 14 11.70 -14.83 -7.14
C ALA A 14 12.01 -13.33 -7.26
N ALA A 15 11.93 -12.72 -8.45
CA ALA A 15 12.25 -11.30 -8.64
C ALA A 15 11.22 -10.40 -7.94
N ARG A 16 9.94 -10.79 -7.96
CA ARG A 16 8.86 -10.08 -7.25
C ARG A 16 9.04 -10.19 -5.74
N SER A 17 9.36 -11.38 -5.25
CA SER A 17 9.63 -11.61 -3.83
C SER A 17 10.85 -10.80 -3.36
N GLN A 18 11.90 -10.68 -4.17
CA GLN A 18 13.08 -9.90 -3.82
C GLN A 18 12.76 -8.40 -3.69
N LEU A 19 12.07 -7.81 -4.67
CA LEU A 19 11.67 -6.40 -4.62
C LEU A 19 10.74 -6.09 -3.43
N LEU A 20 9.79 -6.97 -3.13
CA LEU A 20 8.92 -6.82 -1.96
C LEU A 20 9.68 -7.04 -0.65
N SER A 21 10.67 -7.94 -0.63
CA SER A 21 11.55 -8.15 0.53
C SER A 21 12.43 -6.93 0.79
N ASP A 22 13.00 -6.33 -0.25
CA ASP A 22 13.80 -5.11 -0.16
C ASP A 22 12.96 -3.96 0.39
N LEU A 23 11.75 -3.77 -0.15
CA LEU A 23 10.80 -2.78 0.36
C LEU A 23 10.44 -3.05 1.82
N ALA A 24 10.17 -4.30 2.19
CA ALA A 24 9.89 -4.67 3.57
C ALA A 24 11.06 -4.37 4.51
N GLY A 25 12.30 -4.57 4.04
CA GLY A 25 13.51 -4.22 4.76
C GLY A 25 13.61 -2.71 5.01
N ARG A 26 13.38 -1.89 3.98
CA ARG A 26 13.41 -0.43 4.11
C ARG A 26 12.30 0.13 5.00
N VAL A 27 11.08 -0.41 4.92
CA VAL A 27 9.99 -0.03 5.84
C VAL A 27 10.36 -0.32 7.29
N ARG A 28 10.95 -1.49 7.56
CA ARG A 28 11.42 -1.87 8.90
C ARG A 28 12.57 -0.98 9.39
N ALA A 29 13.51 -0.62 8.52
CA ALA A 29 14.60 0.30 8.84
C ALA A 29 14.09 1.70 9.25
N LEU A 30 12.93 2.11 8.73
CA LEU A 30 12.25 3.36 9.09
C LEU A 30 11.33 3.23 10.33
N GLY A 31 11.36 2.09 11.02
CA GLY A 31 10.55 1.82 12.23
C GLY A 31 9.12 1.32 11.94
N GLY A 32 8.78 1.05 10.68
CA GLY A 32 7.49 0.47 10.31
C GLY A 32 7.43 -1.05 10.55
N VAL A 33 6.22 -1.60 10.64
CA VAL A 33 6.02 -3.06 10.71
C VAL A 33 5.61 -3.58 9.35
N ALA A 34 6.36 -4.56 8.83
CA ALA A 34 6.16 -5.11 7.50
C ALA A 34 6.28 -6.65 7.53
N LEU A 35 5.30 -7.33 6.92
CA LEU A 35 5.20 -8.79 6.84
C LEU A 35 5.07 -9.20 5.37
N LEU A 36 6.00 -10.02 4.89
CA LEU A 36 5.93 -10.57 3.54
C LEU A 36 5.21 -11.92 3.56
N ALA A 37 4.04 -11.99 2.95
CA ALA A 37 3.33 -13.24 2.74
C ALA A 37 3.81 -13.86 1.42
N LEU A 38 4.46 -15.02 1.54
CA LEU A 38 4.89 -15.84 0.42
C LEU A 38 3.84 -16.94 0.22
N ALA A 39 3.15 -16.94 -0.91
CA ALA A 39 2.38 -18.08 -1.35
C ALA A 39 3.29 -18.92 -2.27
N ASP A 40 3.28 -20.23 -2.07
CA ASP A 40 4.00 -21.16 -2.93
C ASP A 40 3.40 -21.06 -4.34
N GLY A 41 4.12 -20.38 -5.25
CA GLY A 41 3.78 -20.32 -6.67
C GLY A 41 3.53 -18.95 -7.28
N GLU A 42 2.66 -18.09 -6.74
CA GLU A 42 2.04 -17.12 -7.68
C GLU A 42 2.07 -15.64 -7.32
N HIS A 43 1.82 -15.20 -6.07
CA HIS A 43 1.63 -13.76 -5.80
C HIS A 43 2.12 -13.37 -4.40
N PRO A 44 3.41 -13.04 -4.23
CA PRO A 44 3.87 -12.49 -2.96
C PRO A 44 3.16 -11.16 -2.69
N VAL A 45 2.69 -10.98 -1.45
CA VAL A 45 2.04 -9.75 -0.99
C VAL A 45 2.77 -9.26 0.24
N LEU A 46 3.15 -7.99 0.24
CA LEU A 46 3.72 -7.33 1.41
C LEU A 46 2.58 -6.64 2.19
N TYR A 47 2.45 -6.95 3.46
CA TYR A 47 1.54 -6.26 4.37
C TYR A 47 2.32 -5.30 5.25
N VAL A 48 1.98 -4.01 5.20
CA VAL A 48 2.57 -2.99 6.07
C VAL A 48 1.54 -2.51 7.08
N ARG A 49 1.88 -2.50 8.37
CA ARG A 49 1.04 -1.89 9.40
C ARG A 49 1.24 -0.38 9.38
N SER A 50 0.15 0.36 9.25
CA SER A 50 0.11 1.80 9.44
C SER A 50 -0.96 2.10 10.49
N GLN A 51 -0.55 2.48 11.70
CA GLN A 51 -1.43 2.69 12.87
C GLN A 51 -2.43 1.54 13.06
N ASP A 52 -3.69 1.76 12.69
CA ASP A 52 -4.81 0.84 12.91
C ASP A 52 -5.16 -0.02 11.69
N ARG A 53 -4.48 0.18 10.56
CA ARG A 53 -4.73 -0.54 9.32
C ARG A 53 -3.53 -1.34 8.85
N THR A 54 -3.83 -2.45 8.21
CA THR A 54 -2.86 -3.20 7.41
C THR A 54 -3.05 -2.80 5.95
N VAL A 55 -1.97 -2.35 5.32
CA VAL A 55 -1.95 -1.93 3.91
C VAL A 55 -1.31 -3.05 3.09
N PRO A 56 -2.05 -3.74 2.20
CA PRO A 56 -1.46 -4.66 1.25
C PRO A 56 -0.72 -3.87 0.17
N VAL A 57 0.46 -4.37 -0.17
CA VAL A 57 1.34 -3.86 -1.22
C VAL A 57 1.64 -5.01 -2.15
N VAL A 58 1.38 -4.80 -3.44
CA VAL A 58 1.65 -5.78 -4.50
C VAL A 58 2.57 -5.16 -5.55
N LEU A 59 3.29 -6.04 -6.25
CA LEU A 59 4.12 -5.65 -7.37
C LEU A 59 3.49 -6.17 -8.67
N VAL A 60 3.19 -5.28 -9.59
CA VAL A 60 2.53 -5.62 -10.87
C VAL A 60 3.34 -5.14 -12.07
N GLN A 61 3.17 -5.83 -13.21
CA GLN A 61 3.79 -5.43 -14.46
C GLN A 61 2.89 -4.47 -15.22
N GLY A 62 3.44 -3.35 -15.70
CA GLY A 62 2.73 -2.50 -16.63
C GLY A 62 2.55 -3.18 -18.00
N VAL A 63 1.47 -2.84 -18.70
CA VAL A 63 1.20 -3.34 -20.07
C VAL A 63 2.28 -2.93 -21.07
N THR A 64 2.92 -1.78 -20.84
CA THR A 64 4.06 -1.27 -21.61
C THR A 64 5.41 -1.75 -21.06
N GLY A 65 5.41 -2.70 -20.13
CA GLY A 65 6.58 -3.07 -19.34
C GLY A 65 6.75 -2.21 -18.08
N GLY A 66 7.83 -2.48 -17.35
CA GLY A 66 8.09 -1.86 -16.05
C GLY A 66 7.30 -2.49 -14.90
N TRP A 67 7.74 -2.18 -13.69
CA TRP A 67 7.23 -2.77 -12.45
C TRP A 67 6.75 -1.70 -11.51
N TRP A 68 5.59 -1.93 -10.90
CA TRP A 68 4.91 -0.92 -10.11
C TRP A 68 4.49 -1.51 -8.77
N PHE A 69 4.86 -0.83 -7.69
CA PHE A 69 4.25 -1.05 -6.39
C PHE A 69 2.86 -0.42 -6.41
N ILE A 70 1.85 -1.15 -5.92
CA ILE A 70 0.49 -0.66 -5.75
C ILE A 70 0.04 -0.95 -4.33
N TRP A 71 -0.56 0.05 -3.67
CA TRP A 71 -1.08 -0.09 -2.32
C TRP A 71 -2.25 0.85 -2.04
N GLY A 72 -3.13 0.41 -1.12
CA GLY A 72 -4.30 1.19 -0.73
C GLY A 72 -5.23 1.51 -1.91
N ARG A 73 -5.92 2.66 -1.85
CA ARG A 73 -6.89 3.08 -2.89
C ARG A 73 -6.27 3.82 -4.08
N SER A 74 -5.14 4.49 -3.86
CA SER A 74 -4.57 5.42 -4.85
C SER A 74 -3.03 5.43 -4.84
N GLY A 75 -2.40 4.58 -4.03
CA GLY A 75 -0.95 4.51 -3.93
C GLY A 75 -0.38 3.66 -5.05
N TRP A 76 0.51 4.25 -5.84
CA TRP A 76 1.30 3.54 -6.83
C TRP A 76 2.62 4.27 -7.06
N ALA A 77 3.66 3.51 -7.37
CA ALA A 77 4.96 4.05 -7.72
C ALA A 77 5.79 3.05 -8.50
N ASP A 78 6.69 3.54 -9.34
CA ASP A 78 7.65 2.71 -10.06
C ASP A 78 8.56 1.96 -9.07
N SER A 79 8.90 0.72 -9.41
CA SER A 79 9.72 -0.18 -8.59
C SER A 79 11.13 0.36 -8.28
N SER A 80 11.66 1.28 -9.09
CA SER A 80 12.93 1.97 -8.82
C SER A 80 12.85 2.91 -7.62
N GLN A 81 11.65 3.31 -7.19
CA GLN A 81 11.44 4.27 -6.10
C GLN A 81 11.23 3.60 -4.72
N VAL A 82 11.95 2.49 -4.44
CA VAL A 82 11.78 1.70 -3.20
C VAL A 82 11.85 2.57 -1.94
N ASP A 83 12.81 3.49 -1.86
CA ASP A 83 12.97 4.40 -0.72
C ASP A 83 11.76 5.30 -0.48
N ARG A 84 11.25 5.89 -1.56
CA ARG A 84 10.11 6.79 -1.50
C ARG A 84 8.84 6.04 -1.06
N VAL A 85 8.65 4.83 -1.59
CA VAL A 85 7.53 3.96 -1.20
C VAL A 85 7.66 3.55 0.26
N ALA A 86 8.85 3.15 0.71
CA ALA A 86 9.12 2.81 2.09
C ALA A 86 8.80 3.96 3.05
N ALA A 87 9.27 5.18 2.73
CA ALA A 87 8.97 6.37 3.50
C ALA A 87 7.46 6.67 3.57
N THR A 88 6.76 6.51 2.45
CA THR A 88 5.30 6.73 2.39
C THR A 88 4.53 5.70 3.21
N LEU A 89 4.97 4.45 3.20
CA LEU A 89 4.32 3.36 3.93
C LEU A 89 4.64 3.37 5.43
N ALA A 90 5.86 3.80 5.80
CA ALA A 90 6.29 3.95 7.19
C ALA A 90 5.76 5.24 7.85
N ALA A 91 5.38 6.24 7.05
CA ALA A 91 4.81 7.47 7.57
C ALA A 91 3.53 7.17 8.37
N PRO A 92 3.33 7.83 9.52
CA PRO A 92 2.04 7.80 10.21
C PRO A 92 0.97 8.29 9.23
N THR A 93 -0.16 7.58 9.15
CA THR A 93 -1.31 8.13 8.44
C THR A 93 -1.67 9.46 9.13
N PRO A 94 -1.75 10.59 8.42
CA PRO A 94 -2.24 11.81 9.03
C PRO A 94 -3.62 11.48 9.60
N ALA A 95 -3.83 11.77 10.89
CA ALA A 95 -5.16 11.68 11.48
C ALA A 95 -6.16 12.37 10.55
N PRO A 96 -7.43 11.93 10.47
CA PRO A 96 -8.44 12.72 9.80
C PRO A 96 -8.48 14.08 10.51
N GLY A 97 -7.72 15.05 9.98
CA GLY A 97 -7.88 16.43 10.35
C GLY A 97 -9.31 16.82 10.02
N PRO A 98 -9.87 17.84 10.68
CA PRO A 98 -11.05 18.48 10.11
C PRO A 98 -10.68 18.81 8.66
N GLY A 99 -11.38 18.18 7.71
CA GLY A 99 -11.19 18.48 6.30
C GLY A 99 -11.31 19.98 6.08
N PRO A 100 -10.70 20.55 5.03
CA PRO A 100 -10.88 21.97 4.74
C PRO A 100 -12.38 22.25 4.77
N ALA A 101 -12.79 23.11 5.71
CA ALA A 101 -14.17 23.50 5.86
C ALA A 101 -14.66 23.97 4.48
N CYS A 102 -15.74 23.38 3.99
CA CYS A 102 -16.51 24.01 2.93
C CYS A 102 -16.77 25.46 3.37
N PRO A 103 -16.50 26.47 2.52
CA PRO A 103 -16.85 27.83 2.85
C PRO A 103 -18.38 27.92 3.01
N ASP A 104 -18.77 28.32 4.22
CA ASP A 104 -20.06 28.83 4.66
C ASP A 104 -21.34 28.03 4.33
N GLY A 105 -21.90 27.47 5.41
CA GLY A 105 -23.27 27.84 5.78
C GLY A 105 -24.35 26.77 5.65
N VAL A 106 -24.39 25.79 6.56
CA VAL A 106 -25.66 25.23 7.10
C VAL A 106 -25.41 24.71 8.53
N PRO A 107 -26.15 25.14 9.57
CA PRO A 107 -26.01 24.56 10.90
C PRO A 107 -26.74 23.21 10.96
N ALA A 108 -25.99 22.11 10.98
CA ALA A 108 -26.54 20.80 11.33
C ALA A 108 -26.50 20.62 12.85
N SER A 109 -27.67 20.85 13.44
CA SER A 109 -28.02 20.69 14.84
C SER A 109 -27.67 19.29 15.39
N GLY A 110 -27.02 19.29 16.56
CA GLY A 110 -27.22 18.34 17.68
C GLY A 110 -27.11 16.83 17.43
N ARG A 111 -26.15 16.18 18.10
CA ARG A 111 -26.42 15.23 19.22
C ARG A 111 -25.11 14.74 19.84
N HIS A 112 -24.95 15.08 21.12
CA HIS A 112 -24.01 14.42 22.03
C HIS A 112 -24.37 12.94 22.17
N ALA A 113 -23.38 12.06 22.06
CA ALA A 113 -23.42 10.75 22.70
C ALA A 113 -22.05 10.50 23.34
N SER A 114 -21.97 10.75 24.64
CA SER A 114 -20.86 10.31 25.49
C SER A 114 -20.85 8.78 25.55
N LEU A 115 -19.71 8.17 25.23
CA LEU A 115 -19.41 6.80 25.68
C LEU A 115 -18.42 6.88 26.84
N LYS A 116 -18.85 6.46 28.03
CA LYS A 116 -17.95 6.22 29.17
C LYS A 116 -17.29 4.86 28.99
N ALA A 117 -15.97 4.81 29.12
CA ALA A 117 -15.26 3.57 29.38
C ALA A 117 -15.40 3.22 30.87
N VAL A 118 -15.77 1.96 31.15
CA VAL A 118 -15.71 1.36 32.48
C VAL A 118 -14.34 0.68 32.62
N ALA A 119 -13.73 0.87 33.79
CA ALA A 119 -12.41 0.38 34.18
C ALA A 119 -12.35 -1.16 34.31
#